data_AF-A0AAJ1JE24-F1
#
_entry.id   AF-A0AAJ1JE24-F1
#
_cell.length_a   1.000
_cell.length_b   1.000
_cell.length_c   1.000
_cell.angle_alpha   90.00
_cell.angle_beta   90.00
_cell.angle_gamma   90.00
#
_symmetry.space_group_name_H-M   'P 1'
#
loop_
_entity.id
_entity.type
_entity.pdbx_description
1 polymer ?
#
loop_
_entity_poly.entity_id
_entity_poly.type
_entity_poly.pdbx_seq_one_letter_code
_entity_poly.pdbx_strand_id
1 'polypeptide(L)'
;MKNNEQMFSILLQEVQIMLNEPDVRKDDNFIELGGNSIMAMQIVETLKIRDGILVSSAQLLGSRIAQIELKQIDEGNREQK
;
A
#
# COMPACT_ATOMS: atom_id res chain seq x y z
N MET A 1 6.51 -16.10 -4.81
CA MET A 1 6.23 -14.75 -5.32
C MET A 1 4.72 -14.52 -5.24
N LYS A 2 4.27 -13.38 -4.70
CA LYS A 2 2.87 -12.98 -4.68
C LYS A 2 2.54 -12.43 -6.06
N ASN A 3 1.37 -12.76 -6.61
CA ASN A 3 0.91 -12.14 -7.86
C ASN A 3 0.30 -10.75 -7.58
N ASN A 4 0.07 -9.95 -8.63
CA ASN A 4 -0.43 -8.58 -8.48
C ASN A 4 -1.80 -8.52 -7.79
N GLU A 5 -2.70 -9.47 -8.07
CA GLU A 5 -4.03 -9.51 -7.45
C GLU A 5 -3.95 -9.73 -5.93
N GLN A 6 -3.08 -10.63 -5.48
CA GLN A 6 -2.84 -10.86 -4.05
C GLN A 6 -2.24 -9.62 -3.38
N MET A 7 -1.23 -9.00 -4.01
CA MET A 7 -0.61 -7.79 -3.46
C MET A 7 -1.61 -6.64 -3.36
N PHE A 8 -2.48 -6.49 -4.36
CA PHE A 8 -3.53 -5.48 -4.37
C PHE A 8 -4.57 -5.71 -3.28
N SER A 9 -4.97 -6.96 -3.05
CA SER A 9 -5.86 -7.32 -1.95
C SER A 9 -5.26 -6.97 -0.58
N ILE A 10 -3.95 -7.19 -0.40
CA ILE A 10 -3.25 -6.85 0.84
C ILE A 10 -3.20 -5.33 1.03
N LEU A 11 -2.92 -4.56 -0.04
CA LEU A 11 -2.96 -3.10 -0.01
C LEU A 11 -4.34 -2.59 0.43
N LEU A 12 -5.42 -3.07 -0.20
CA LEU A 12 -6.78 -2.66 0.14
C LEU A 12 -7.10 -2.96 1.61
N GLN A 13 -6.78 -4.16 2.07
CA GLN A 13 -7.00 -4.54 3.46
C GLN A 13 -6.25 -3.63 4.44
N GLU A 14 -4.98 -3.31 4.16
CA GLU A 14 -4.19 -2.43 5.01
C GLU A 14 -4.75 -1.00 5.03
N VAL A 15 -5.22 -0.49 3.88
CA VAL A 15 -5.89 0.81 3.80
C VAL A 15 -7.19 0.82 4.62
N GLN A 16 -8.02 -0.21 4.51
CA GLN A 16 -9.25 -0.34 5.29
C GLN A 16 -8.97 -0.32 6.80
N ILE A 17 -7.95 -1.06 7.24
CA ILE A 17 -7.55 -1.11 8.66
C ILE A 17 -7.04 0.26 9.11
N MET A 18 -6.17 0.89 8.34
CA MET A 18 -5.55 2.18 8.70
C MET A 18 -6.58 3.31 8.81
N LEU A 19 -7.57 3.32 7.92
CA LEU A 19 -8.64 4.32 7.91
C LEU A 19 -9.81 3.98 8.83
N ASN A 20 -9.84 2.76 9.38
CA ASN A 20 -11.01 2.20 10.06
C ASN A 20 -12.28 2.30 9.19
N GLU A 21 -12.13 2.03 7.89
CA GLU A 21 -13.19 2.09 6.87
C GLU A 21 -13.27 0.74 6.15
N PRO A 22 -14.30 -0.08 6.38
CA PRO A 22 -14.40 -1.40 5.78
C PRO A 22 -14.82 -1.41 4.30
N ASP A 23 -15.40 -0.34 3.75
CA ASP A 23 -15.92 -0.27 2.37
C ASP A 23 -15.00 0.48 1.40
N VAL A 24 -13.67 0.42 1.62
CA VAL A 24 -12.69 0.99 0.68
C VAL A 24 -12.67 0.21 -0.62
N ARG A 25 -12.87 0.92 -1.74
CA ARG A 25 -12.87 0.37 -3.09
C ARG A 25 -11.62 0.80 -3.85
N LYS A 26 -11.31 0.04 -4.90
CA LYS A 26 -10.17 0.33 -5.80
C LYS A 26 -10.23 1.73 -6.43
N ASP A 27 -11.42 2.26 -6.69
CA ASP A 27 -11.58 3.54 -7.38
C ASP A 27 -11.50 4.75 -6.43
N ASP A 28 -11.39 4.52 -5.12
CA ASP A 28 -11.27 5.58 -4.12
C ASP A 28 -9.88 6.20 -4.12
N ASN A 29 -9.81 7.46 -3.67
CA ASN A 29 -8.56 8.12 -3.34
C ASN A 29 -8.36 8.07 -1.83
N PHE A 30 -7.18 7.61 -1.39
CA PHE A 30 -6.85 7.48 0.03
C PHE A 30 -7.02 8.80 0.83
N ILE A 31 -6.67 9.95 0.23
CA ILE A 31 -6.86 11.27 0.87
C ILE A 31 -8.34 11.63 1.03
N GLU A 32 -9.18 11.33 0.03
CA GLU A 32 -10.61 11.64 0.08
C GLU A 32 -11.32 10.83 1.17
N LEU A 33 -10.78 9.66 1.52
CA LEU A 33 -11.23 8.81 2.62
C LEU A 33 -10.68 9.24 4.01
N GLY A 34 -9.97 10.37 4.09
CA GLY A 34 -9.39 10.88 5.35
C GLY A 34 -7.95 10.43 5.63
N GLY A 35 -7.30 9.78 4.66
CA GLY A 35 -5.89 9.43 4.74
C GLY A 35 -4.96 10.64 4.76
N ASN A 36 -3.77 10.48 5.34
CA ASN A 36 -2.76 11.52 5.43
C ASN A 36 -1.34 10.94 5.28
N SER A 37 -0.32 11.80 5.28
CA SER A 37 1.07 11.40 5.06
C SER A 37 1.62 10.44 6.11
N ILE A 38 1.20 10.57 7.38
CA ILE A 38 1.66 9.67 8.47
C ILE A 38 1.08 8.27 8.24
N MET A 39 -0.22 8.19 7.98
CA MET A 39 -0.89 6.92 7.66
C MET A 39 -0.30 6.28 6.41
N ALA A 40 -0.04 7.05 5.35
CA ALA A 40 0.58 6.54 4.13
C ALA A 40 1.99 5.98 4.41
N MET A 41 2.80 6.66 5.21
CA MET A 41 4.12 6.16 5.61
C MET A 41 4.01 4.86 6.41
N GLN A 42 3.05 4.77 7.34
CA GLN A 42 2.80 3.55 8.10
C GLN A 42 2.35 2.39 7.21
N ILE A 43 1.45 2.61 6.26
CA ILE A 43 1.05 1.59 5.27
C ILE A 43 2.27 1.11 4.47
N VAL A 44 3.09 2.04 3.97
CA VAL A 44 4.30 1.71 3.20
C VAL A 44 5.26 0.84 4.01
N GLU A 45 5.50 1.21 5.27
CA GLU A 45 6.39 0.47 6.17
C GLU A 45 5.83 -0.91 6.53
N THR A 46 4.55 -0.99 6.87
CA THR A 46 3.87 -2.25 7.18
C THR A 46 3.93 -3.21 6.00
N LEU A 47 3.55 -2.77 4.80
CA LEU A 47 3.57 -3.61 3.60
C LEU A 47 5.00 -4.05 3.24
N LYS A 48 5.98 -3.18 3.44
CA LYS A 48 7.39 -3.51 3.20
C LYS A 48 7.90 -4.59 4.16
N ILE A 49 7.67 -4.42 5.46
CA ILE A 49 8.23 -5.29 6.51
C ILE A 49 7.44 -6.61 6.62
N ARG A 50 6.11 -6.54 6.66
CA ARG A 50 5.23 -7.69 6.87
C ARG A 50 5.07 -8.53 5.60
N ASP A 51 4.87 -7.86 4.46
CA ASP A 51 4.44 -8.51 3.23
C ASP A 51 5.52 -8.56 2.15
N GLY A 52 6.63 -7.84 2.31
CA GLY A 52 7.65 -7.70 1.28
C GLY A 52 7.11 -6.98 0.04
N ILE A 53 6.21 -6.00 0.23
CA ILE A 53 5.58 -5.23 -0.84
C ILE A 53 6.06 -3.79 -0.75
N LEU A 54 6.62 -3.28 -1.84
CA LEU A 54 6.94 -1.87 -2.01
C LEU A 54 5.76 -1.15 -2.65
N VAL A 55 5.40 -0.02 -2.04
CA VAL A 55 4.39 0.91 -2.51
C VAL A 55 4.93 2.34 -2.37
N SER A 56 4.53 3.24 -3.27
CA SER A 56 4.91 4.65 -3.22
C SER A 56 3.92 5.44 -2.35
N SER A 57 4.43 6.14 -1.33
CA SER A 57 3.62 7.09 -0.54
C SER A 57 3.06 8.22 -1.42
N ALA A 58 3.79 8.66 -2.44
CA ALA A 58 3.31 9.69 -3.36
C ALA A 58 2.10 9.21 -4.19
N GLN A 59 2.07 7.93 -4.59
CA GLN A 59 0.91 7.37 -5.29
C GLN A 59 -0.28 7.17 -4.36
N LEU A 60 -0.06 6.72 -3.13
CA LEU A 60 -1.10 6.67 -2.11
C LEU A 60 -1.76 8.05 -1.90
N LEU A 61 -0.96 9.11 -1.83
CA LEU A 61 -1.46 10.46 -1.55
C LEU A 61 -2.00 11.20 -2.80
N GLY A 62 -1.75 10.68 -4.01
CA GLY A 62 -1.96 11.42 -5.25
C GLY A 62 -2.69 10.67 -6.36
N SER A 63 -3.15 9.44 -6.12
CA SER A 63 -3.79 8.61 -7.14
C SER A 63 -4.92 7.76 -6.54
N ARG A 64 -5.79 7.25 -7.41
CA ARG A 64 -6.78 6.23 -7.03
C ARG A 64 -6.06 4.96 -6.63
N ILE A 65 -6.62 4.21 -5.68
CA ILE A 65 -5.99 2.99 -5.17
C ILE A 65 -5.68 2.00 -6.31
N ALA A 66 -6.57 1.86 -7.29
CA ALA A 66 -6.42 1.01 -8.47
C ALA A 66 -5.18 1.31 -9.33
N GLN A 67 -4.64 2.52 -9.24
CA GLN A 67 -3.50 2.98 -10.05
C GLN A 67 -2.16 2.84 -9.32
N ILE A 68 -2.18 2.36 -8.07
CA ILE A 68 -0.98 2.20 -7.26
C ILE A 68 -0.15 1.04 -7.81
N GLU A 69 1.12 1.32 -8.10
CA GLU A 69 2.06 0.30 -8.50
C GLU A 69 2.57 -0.46 -7.28
N LEU A 70 2.54 -1.79 -7.36
CA LEU A 70 2.99 -2.68 -6.31
C LEU A 70 4.17 -3.50 -6.82
N LYS A 71 5.27 -3.51 -6.07
CA LYS A 71 6.47 -4.29 -6.39
C LYS A 71 6.79 -5.25 -5.27
N GLN A 72 7.04 -6.51 -5.60
CA GLN A 72 7.50 -7.47 -4.61
C GLN A 72 9.00 -7.27 -4.37
N ILE A 73 9.40 -7.35 -3.10
CA ILE A 73 10.80 -7.48 -2.72
C ILE A 73 11.18 -8.95 -2.89
N ASP A 74 11.96 -9.23 -3.92
CA ASP A 74 12.73 -10.48 -3.96
C ASP A 74 13.90 -10.31 -2.98
N GLU A 75 14.12 -11.30 -2.10
CA GLU A 75 15.15 -11.23 -1.04
C GLU A 75 16.61 -11.09 -1.54
N GLY A 76 16.82 -10.87 -2.84
CA GLY A 76 18.13 -10.73 -3.49
C GLY A 76 18.83 -9.37 -3.35
N ASN A 77 18.21 -8.35 -2.76
CA ASN A 77 18.87 -7.04 -2.59
C ASN A 77 18.69 -6.47 -1.17
N ARG A 78 19.19 -7.19 -0.17
CA ARG A 78 19.67 -6.55 1.08
C ARG A 78 21.00 -5.84 0.76
N GLU A 79 20.94 -4.77 -0.01
CA GLU A 79 22.07 -3.84 -0.06
C GLU A 79 22.18 -3.19 1.32
N GLN A 80 23.20 -3.66 2.02
CA GLN A 80 23.82 -3.05 3.17
C GLN A 80 23.97 -1.54 2.94
N LYS A 81 23.47 -0.75 3.88
CA LYS A 81 24.16 0.45 4.34
C LYS A 81 23.74 0.78 5.76
#